data_AF-A0A1A8TI08-F1
#
_entry.id   AF-A0A1A8TI08-F1
#
_cell.length_a   1.000
_cell.length_b   1.000
_cell.length_c   1.000
_cell.angle_alpha   90.00
_cell.angle_beta   90.00
_cell.angle_gamma   90.00
#
_symmetry.space_group_name_H-M   'P 1'
#
loop_
_entity.id
_entity.type
_entity.pdbx_description
1 polymer ?
#
loop_
_entity_poly.entity_id
_entity_poly.type
_entity_poly.pdbx_seq_one_letter_code
_entity_poly.pdbx_strand_id
1 'polypeptide(L)'
;MEKGILWLLLEAATIMTVAALWFIWRGVVLYKKAPKKGHDGDTENTSSTSPAAAAAAADDNEPPPFKALAQELEGQAHQTADILKSNRDSDDLDQITRLKLWGTLVKAERAILLNEESKRPKPILNRFMASIITSLEKVKSRNLSQHSLSKTLQDIDEEFVQASELLISKEELMYNQRELHQELHESIDHAKQKLNKLKVKENELERLKLELEKQRQQIHKLEHHDSHSAGPFASHTPQEQDTEPHYSTRHLYQLERLSKRQQAIIEHLQAQLKDSESELGQQQEQDAQQIALSRMERLSQESTSLITQLQTELDNANVDIDTLKQDISEQELQLKAMDAQIKAAEGGLLGEFQTLTSNKRDTLEALLDDFASIKPDDKEQVEPFSHQEKEVLNLEQILKESETCVQLLAQELESAEAENNSLRAQIEQELKGKGRAQAQEMGELNALREENQDLVTEVRDLKDQIVNQVSESNEKTLRNEYNKKSLELDRLQLAYSDLERKYLGTLR
;
A
#
# COMPACT_ATOMS: atom_id res chain seq x y z
N MET A 1 61.32 -16.73 6.51
CA MET A 1 60.46 -16.28 5.40
C MET A 1 59.41 -15.25 5.83
N GLU A 2 59.11 -15.10 7.12
CA GLU A 2 58.05 -14.19 7.62
C GLU A 2 58.39 -12.69 7.54
N LYS A 3 59.67 -12.31 7.59
CA LYS A 3 60.10 -10.90 7.54
C LYS A 3 59.92 -10.24 6.16
N GLY A 4 59.95 -11.03 5.08
CA GLY A 4 59.76 -10.52 3.71
C GLY A 4 58.29 -10.24 3.40
N ILE A 5 57.38 -11.06 3.93
CA ILE A 5 55.93 -10.90 3.75
C ILE A 5 55.42 -9.66 4.49
N LEU A 6 55.95 -9.38 5.69
CA LEU A 6 55.66 -8.16 6.44
C LEU A 6 56.10 -6.89 5.70
N TRP A 7 57.23 -6.95 5.01
CA TRP A 7 57.72 -5.80 4.23
C TRP A 7 56.87 -5.57 2.98
N LEU A 8 56.47 -6.64 2.29
CA LEU A 8 55.61 -6.57 1.10
C LEU A 8 54.19 -6.10 1.44
N LEU A 9 53.64 -6.50 2.60
CA LEU A 9 52.39 -5.98 3.13
C LEU A 9 52.48 -4.49 3.50
N LEU A 10 53.62 -4.05 4.05
CA LEU A 10 53.85 -2.63 4.36
C LEU A 10 53.95 -1.80 3.07
N GLU A 11 54.62 -2.30 2.04
CA GLU A 11 54.69 -1.65 0.73
C GLU A 11 53.32 -1.59 0.05
N ALA A 12 52.55 -2.67 0.08
CA ALA A 12 51.18 -2.68 -0.47
C ALA A 12 50.26 -1.71 0.27
N ALA A 13 50.33 -1.65 1.61
CA ALA A 13 49.52 -0.73 2.41
C ALA A 13 49.90 0.74 2.14
N THR A 14 51.19 1.04 1.98
CA THR A 14 51.65 2.40 1.65
C THR A 14 51.23 2.83 0.24
N ILE A 15 51.27 1.93 -0.75
CA ILE A 15 50.75 2.23 -2.10
C ILE A 15 49.24 2.46 -2.07
N MET A 16 48.48 1.63 -1.34
CA MET A 16 47.02 1.75 -1.24
C MET A 16 46.59 3.05 -0.54
N THR A 17 47.33 3.48 0.49
CA THR A 17 47.05 4.76 1.17
C THR A 17 47.33 5.96 0.28
N VAL A 18 48.41 5.93 -0.52
CA VAL A 18 48.70 6.98 -1.51
C VAL A 18 47.63 7.02 -2.60
N ALA A 19 47.17 5.85 -3.08
CA ALA A 19 46.09 5.77 -4.04
C ALA A 19 44.77 6.33 -3.46
N ALA A 20 44.42 5.98 -2.22
CA ALA A 20 43.25 6.50 -1.54
C ALA A 20 43.30 8.04 -1.37
N LEU A 21 44.46 8.58 -0.98
CA LEU A 21 44.68 10.04 -0.91
C LEU A 21 44.52 10.72 -2.26
N TRP A 22 44.98 10.08 -3.34
CA TRP A 22 44.79 10.59 -4.71
C TRP A 22 43.32 10.61 -5.13
N PHE A 23 42.55 9.55 -4.83
CA PHE A 23 41.11 9.51 -5.10
C PHE A 23 40.33 10.54 -4.27
N ILE A 24 40.68 10.73 -2.99
CA ILE A 24 40.07 11.76 -2.13
C ILE A 24 40.37 13.15 -2.68
N TRP A 25 41.62 13.43 -3.08
CA TRP A 25 41.98 14.70 -3.70
C TRP A 25 41.22 14.96 -5.00
N ARG A 26 41.10 13.94 -5.86
CA ARG A 26 40.33 14.03 -7.10
C ARG A 26 38.84 14.27 -6.83
N GLY A 27 38.28 13.64 -5.79
CA GLY A 27 36.92 13.87 -5.31
C GLY A 27 36.70 15.30 -4.84
N VAL A 28 37.63 15.88 -4.08
CA VAL A 28 37.55 17.28 -3.61
C VAL A 28 37.68 18.27 -4.77
N VAL A 29 38.53 18.00 -5.76
CA VAL A 29 38.67 18.85 -6.96
C VAL A 29 37.41 18.83 -7.82
N LEU A 30 36.73 17.69 -7.92
CA LEU A 30 35.44 17.57 -8.62
C LEU A 30 34.31 18.22 -7.83
N TYR A 31 34.30 18.10 -6.49
CA TYR A 31 33.31 18.76 -5.64
C TYR A 31 33.43 20.29 -5.66
N LYS A 32 34.64 20.83 -5.82
CA LYS A 32 34.86 22.28 -6.02
C LYS A 32 34.43 22.79 -7.40
N LYS A 33 34.18 21.90 -8.38
CA LYS A 33 33.68 22.25 -9.72
C LYS A 33 32.16 22.13 -9.86
N ALA A 34 31.43 21.67 -8.85
CA ALA A 34 29.98 21.80 -8.81
C ALA A 34 29.62 23.26 -8.49
N PRO A 35 28.82 23.95 -9.33
CA PRO A 35 28.50 25.36 -9.11
C PRO A 35 27.68 25.51 -7.82
N LYS A 36 28.27 26.18 -6.83
CA LYS A 36 27.53 26.70 -5.66
C LYS A 36 26.49 27.69 -6.18
N LYS A 37 25.22 27.36 -6.02
CA LYS A 37 24.08 28.26 -6.22
C LYS A 37 24.13 29.31 -5.10
N GLY A 38 24.88 30.39 -5.32
CA GLY A 38 24.96 31.56 -4.46
C GLY A 38 23.83 32.52 -4.80
N HIS A 39 22.97 32.74 -3.81
CA HIS A 39 22.07 33.87 -3.73
C HIS A 39 22.93 35.11 -3.44
N ASP A 40 22.97 36.06 -4.36
CA ASP A 40 23.24 37.48 -4.08
C ASP A 40 22.65 38.29 -5.24
N GLY A 41 21.67 39.13 -4.90
CA GLY A 41 21.26 40.22 -5.75
C GLY A 41 22.26 41.36 -5.58
N ASP A 42 22.65 41.97 -6.68
CA ASP A 42 22.70 43.42 -6.75
C ASP A 42 22.70 43.87 -8.21
N THR A 43 21.71 44.71 -8.48
CA THR A 43 21.50 45.55 -9.64
C THR A 43 22.67 46.50 -9.88
N GLU A 44 23.12 46.64 -11.13
CA GLU A 44 23.30 47.97 -11.71
C GLU A 44 23.28 47.98 -13.24
N ASN A 45 22.57 48.99 -13.75
CA ASN A 45 22.16 49.25 -15.11
C ASN A 45 23.32 49.60 -16.05
N THR A 46 23.18 49.33 -17.35
CA THR A 46 22.89 50.40 -18.33
C THR A 46 22.53 49.87 -19.71
N SER A 47 21.52 50.55 -20.26
CA SER A 47 20.70 50.26 -21.41
C SER A 47 21.19 50.93 -22.69
N SER A 48 20.87 50.32 -23.84
CA SER A 48 20.49 50.92 -25.14
C SER A 48 20.55 49.79 -26.19
N THR A 49 19.59 49.47 -27.05
CA THR A 49 18.35 50.11 -27.55
C THR A 49 17.48 49.00 -28.16
N SER A 50 16.16 49.04 -27.94
CA SER A 50 15.15 48.15 -28.55
C SER A 50 14.82 48.57 -30.01
N PRO A 51 14.19 47.75 -30.88
CA PRO A 51 12.76 47.49 -30.72
C PRO A 51 12.28 46.06 -31.05
N ALA A 52 11.37 45.61 -30.18
CA ALA A 52 10.07 45.01 -30.49
C ALA A 52 9.94 43.54 -30.98
N ALA A 53 9.11 42.84 -30.19
CA ALA A 53 8.16 41.80 -30.56
C ALA A 53 8.64 40.35 -30.64
N ALA A 54 8.68 39.68 -29.47
CA ALA A 54 7.96 38.42 -29.24
C ALA A 54 8.07 38.05 -27.76
N ALA A 55 7.06 38.42 -26.97
CA ALA A 55 6.88 37.94 -25.61
C ALA A 55 6.28 36.53 -25.67
N ALA A 56 7.13 35.51 -25.57
CA ALA A 56 6.80 34.16 -25.11
C ALA A 56 8.11 33.39 -24.87
N ALA A 57 8.89 33.81 -23.87
CA ALA A 57 9.98 32.99 -23.35
C ALA A 57 9.56 32.51 -21.95
N ALA A 58 8.78 31.42 -21.94
CA ALA A 58 8.87 30.48 -20.84
C ALA A 58 10.26 29.84 -20.97
N ASP A 59 11.11 30.16 -20.02
CA ASP A 59 12.48 29.67 -19.91
C ASP A 59 12.46 28.22 -19.41
N ASP A 60 12.05 27.29 -20.29
CA ASP A 60 12.41 25.88 -20.16
C ASP A 60 13.82 25.71 -20.73
N ASN A 61 14.81 25.76 -19.84
CA ASN A 61 16.22 25.49 -20.13
C ASN A 61 16.47 23.99 -20.36
N GLU A 62 15.74 23.38 -21.29
CA GLU A 62 16.16 22.17 -22.01
C GLU A 62 16.06 22.44 -23.52
N PRO A 63 17.17 22.38 -24.29
CA PRO A 63 17.06 22.46 -25.73
C PRO A 63 16.21 21.26 -26.21
N PRO A 64 15.16 21.47 -27.04
CA PRO A 64 14.38 20.35 -27.55
C PRO A 64 15.33 19.36 -28.25
N PRO A 65 15.12 18.04 -28.09
CA PRO A 65 16.06 17.00 -28.53
C PRO A 65 16.44 17.11 -30.02
N PHE A 66 15.55 17.71 -30.82
CA PHE A 66 15.74 17.90 -32.26
C PHE A 66 16.73 19.02 -32.62
N LYS A 67 17.04 19.96 -31.72
CA LYS A 67 17.98 21.07 -32.02
C LYS A 67 19.44 20.61 -31.98
N ALA A 68 19.79 19.72 -31.05
CA ALA A 68 21.11 19.09 -30.99
C ALA A 68 21.36 18.23 -32.24
N LEU A 69 20.37 17.41 -32.62
CA LEU A 69 20.45 16.58 -33.83
C LEU A 69 20.49 17.44 -35.11
N ALA A 70 19.73 18.54 -35.18
CA ALA A 70 19.82 19.47 -36.30
C ALA A 70 21.20 20.15 -36.44
N GLN A 71 21.90 20.39 -35.32
CA GLN A 71 23.27 20.90 -35.32
C GLN A 71 24.28 19.85 -35.77
N GLU A 72 24.09 18.58 -35.38
CA GLU A 72 24.93 17.47 -35.88
C GLU A 72 24.74 17.23 -37.39
N LEU A 73 23.50 17.27 -37.88
CA LEU A 73 23.20 17.19 -39.31
C LEU A 73 23.81 18.38 -40.09
N GLU A 74 23.85 19.57 -39.49
CA GLU A 74 24.57 20.72 -40.06
C GLU A 74 26.09 20.49 -40.11
N GLY A 75 26.66 19.90 -39.06
CA GLY A 75 28.05 19.47 -39.03
C GLY A 75 28.38 18.47 -40.14
N GLN A 76 27.54 17.45 -40.34
CA GLN A 76 27.69 16.47 -41.41
C GLN A 76 27.50 17.10 -42.80
N ALA A 77 26.56 18.04 -42.96
CA ALA A 77 26.36 18.78 -44.21
C ALA A 77 27.53 19.70 -44.56
N HIS A 78 28.28 20.18 -43.57
CA HIS A 78 29.51 20.97 -43.79
C HIS A 78 30.71 20.07 -44.08
N GLN A 79 30.87 18.98 -43.34
CA GLN A 79 31.91 17.98 -43.61
C GLN A 79 31.80 17.41 -45.03
N THR A 80 30.60 17.08 -45.49
CA THR A 80 30.37 16.65 -46.88
C THR A 80 30.69 17.72 -47.90
N ALA A 81 30.32 18.98 -47.63
CA ALA A 81 30.65 20.09 -48.52
C ALA A 81 32.16 20.31 -48.61
N ASP A 82 32.90 20.09 -47.53
CA ASP A 82 34.35 20.25 -47.49
C ASP A 82 35.07 19.05 -48.15
N ILE A 83 34.57 17.83 -47.96
CA ILE A 83 35.04 16.63 -48.69
C ILE A 83 34.76 16.76 -50.20
N LEU A 84 33.62 17.37 -50.58
CA LEU A 84 33.30 17.65 -51.98
C LEU A 84 34.19 18.75 -52.59
N LYS A 85 34.63 19.72 -51.79
CA LYS A 85 35.61 20.74 -52.24
C LYS A 85 37.00 20.14 -52.39
N SER A 86 37.41 19.24 -51.49
CA SER A 86 38.71 18.56 -51.58
C SER A 86 38.76 17.55 -52.73
N ASN A 87 37.64 16.88 -53.02
CA ASN A 87 37.53 15.91 -54.11
C ASN A 87 37.02 16.53 -55.42
N ARG A 88 37.25 17.83 -55.63
CA ARG A 88 36.82 18.53 -56.84
C ARG A 88 37.63 18.12 -58.08
N ASP A 89 38.86 17.66 -57.87
CA ASP A 89 39.82 17.31 -58.93
C ASP A 89 39.97 15.78 -59.13
N SER A 90 39.20 14.97 -58.41
CA SER A 90 39.20 13.51 -58.59
C SER A 90 38.31 13.09 -59.77
N ASP A 91 38.81 12.20 -60.63
CA ASP A 91 38.08 11.62 -61.78
C ASP A 91 36.92 10.68 -61.37
N ASP A 92 36.77 10.41 -60.07
CA ASP A 92 35.80 9.44 -59.54
C ASP A 92 34.40 10.06 -59.39
N LEU A 93 33.72 10.19 -60.54
CA LEU A 93 32.43 10.85 -60.67
C LEU A 93 31.33 10.19 -59.82
N ASP A 94 31.43 8.88 -59.58
CA ASP A 94 30.47 8.12 -58.77
C ASP A 94 30.57 8.46 -57.28
N GLN A 95 31.79 8.66 -56.78
CA GLN A 95 32.02 9.08 -55.40
C GLN A 95 31.52 10.52 -55.18
N ILE A 96 31.76 11.42 -56.14
CA ILE A 96 31.31 12.81 -56.10
C ILE A 96 29.77 12.91 -56.14
N THR A 97 29.12 12.07 -56.94
CA THR A 97 27.64 12.06 -57.04
C THR A 97 26.99 11.50 -55.79
N ARG A 98 27.52 10.42 -55.21
CA ARG A 98 27.08 9.88 -53.91
C ARG A 98 27.23 10.91 -52.78
N LEU A 99 28.35 11.61 -52.73
CA LEU A 99 28.58 12.66 -51.73
C LEU A 99 27.64 13.88 -51.92
N LYS A 100 27.32 14.24 -53.17
CA LYS A 100 26.33 15.29 -53.47
C LYS A 100 24.91 14.86 -53.06
N LEU A 101 24.52 13.62 -53.37
CA LEU A 101 23.24 13.03 -52.98
C LEU A 101 23.09 13.03 -51.45
N TRP A 102 24.10 12.52 -50.74
CA TRP A 102 24.10 12.47 -49.28
C TRP A 102 24.04 13.88 -48.67
N GLY A 103 24.85 14.82 -49.16
CA GLY A 103 24.81 16.22 -48.69
C GLY A 103 23.48 16.93 -48.97
N THR A 104 22.77 16.59 -50.05
CA THR A 104 21.42 17.11 -50.31
C THR A 104 20.34 16.46 -49.46
N LEU A 105 20.48 15.17 -49.12
CA LEU A 105 19.56 14.42 -48.26
C LEU A 105 19.63 14.91 -46.82
N VAL A 106 20.84 15.06 -46.27
CA VAL A 106 21.09 15.58 -44.91
C VAL A 106 20.54 17.00 -44.75
N LYS A 107 20.62 17.83 -45.81
CA LYS A 107 20.01 19.18 -45.82
C LYS A 107 18.48 19.14 -45.86
N ALA A 108 17.89 18.17 -46.57
CA ALA A 108 16.45 17.97 -46.61
C ALA A 108 15.91 17.49 -45.26
N GLU A 109 16.60 16.54 -44.63
CA GLU A 109 16.28 16.02 -43.31
C GLU A 109 16.35 17.12 -42.24
N ARG A 110 17.42 17.91 -42.23
CA ARG A 110 17.51 19.11 -41.38
C ARG A 110 16.34 20.08 -41.61
N ALA A 111 15.98 20.35 -42.86
CA ALA A 111 14.88 21.26 -43.19
C ALA A 111 13.51 20.70 -42.78
N ILE A 112 13.35 19.38 -42.70
CA ILE A 112 12.15 18.71 -42.19
C ILE A 112 12.12 18.80 -40.66
N LEU A 113 13.26 18.63 -39.99
CA LEU A 113 13.37 18.65 -38.53
C LEU A 113 13.26 20.05 -37.91
N LEU A 114 13.73 21.09 -38.62
CA LEU A 114 13.73 22.48 -38.14
C LEU A 114 12.45 23.26 -38.46
N ASN A 115 11.54 22.73 -39.27
CA ASN A 115 10.36 23.46 -39.73
C ASN A 115 9.09 22.96 -39.02
N GLU A 116 8.34 23.88 -38.40
CA GLU A 116 7.12 23.59 -37.60
C GLU A 116 5.94 23.03 -38.43
N GLU A 117 6.09 22.91 -39.76
CA GLU A 117 5.12 22.25 -40.65
C GLU A 117 5.28 20.71 -40.66
N SER A 118 5.55 20.10 -39.50
CA SER A 118 5.66 18.64 -39.30
C SER A 118 4.45 17.83 -39.81
N LYS A 119 3.35 18.51 -40.15
CA LYS A 119 2.12 17.91 -40.69
C LYS A 119 2.12 17.76 -42.23
N ARG A 120 3.07 18.32 -42.98
CA ARG A 120 3.13 18.17 -44.46
C ARG A 120 4.58 18.10 -44.99
N PRO A 121 5.25 16.93 -44.94
CA PRO A 121 6.61 16.76 -45.48
C PRO A 121 6.68 16.70 -47.02
N LYS A 122 5.56 16.42 -47.69
CA LYS A 122 5.47 16.20 -49.15
C LYS A 122 5.99 17.34 -50.04
N PRO A 123 5.68 18.64 -49.81
CA PRO A 123 6.18 19.73 -50.66
C PRO A 123 7.70 19.98 -50.54
N ILE A 124 8.26 19.80 -49.33
CA ILE A 124 9.70 19.94 -49.08
C ILE A 124 10.45 18.78 -49.74
N LEU A 125 9.96 17.56 -49.53
CA LEU A 125 10.50 16.37 -50.17
C LEU A 125 10.43 16.47 -51.69
N ASN A 126 9.33 16.94 -52.28
CA ASN A 126 9.22 17.13 -53.73
C ASN A 126 10.23 18.14 -54.30
N ARG A 127 10.55 19.20 -53.56
CA ARG A 127 11.57 20.18 -53.98
C ARG A 127 12.98 19.59 -53.97
N PHE A 128 13.32 18.80 -52.95
CA PHE A 128 14.62 18.14 -52.87
C PHE A 128 14.72 16.92 -53.79
N MET A 129 13.63 16.16 -53.95
CA MET A 129 13.51 15.06 -54.91
C MET A 129 13.64 15.54 -56.36
N ALA A 130 13.11 16.71 -56.73
CA ALA A 130 13.34 17.27 -58.06
C ALA A 130 14.84 17.59 -58.31
N SER A 131 15.56 18.06 -57.29
CA SER A 131 17.02 18.28 -57.36
C SER A 131 17.81 16.97 -57.44
N ILE A 132 17.36 15.95 -56.72
CA ILE A 132 17.94 14.60 -56.72
C ILE A 132 17.70 13.95 -58.09
N ILE A 133 16.46 13.99 -58.61
CA ILE A 133 16.09 13.45 -59.91
C ILE A 133 16.87 14.13 -61.03
N THR A 134 17.00 15.46 -61.04
CA THR A 134 17.79 16.15 -62.08
C THR A 134 19.29 15.87 -62.00
N SER A 135 19.84 15.68 -60.80
CA SER A 135 21.24 15.22 -60.62
C SER A 135 21.43 13.77 -61.08
N LEU A 136 20.45 12.90 -60.82
CA LEU A 136 20.42 11.51 -61.28
C LEU A 136 20.20 11.44 -62.79
N GLU A 137 19.39 12.30 -63.39
CA GLU A 137 19.14 12.35 -64.84
C GLU A 137 20.40 12.73 -65.62
N LYS A 138 21.20 13.68 -65.07
CA LYS A 138 22.53 14.02 -65.59
C LYS A 138 23.54 12.88 -65.51
N VAL A 139 23.37 11.93 -64.59
CA VAL A 139 24.22 10.74 -64.43
C VAL A 139 23.69 9.56 -65.25
N LYS A 140 22.36 9.41 -65.32
CA LYS A 140 21.60 8.40 -66.06
C LYS A 140 21.81 8.49 -67.57
N SER A 141 22.18 9.66 -68.10
CA SER A 141 22.55 9.80 -69.52
C SER A 141 23.86 9.11 -69.89
N ARG A 142 24.61 8.53 -68.95
CA ARG A 142 25.89 7.86 -69.28
C ARG A 142 26.01 6.38 -68.98
N ASN A 143 25.43 5.80 -67.93
CA ASN A 143 25.47 4.34 -67.72
C ASN A 143 24.46 3.94 -66.64
N LEU A 144 23.41 3.17 -66.97
CA LEU A 144 22.70 2.21 -66.09
C LEU A 144 21.43 1.70 -66.80
N SER A 145 21.26 0.38 -66.88
CA SER A 145 20.10 -0.24 -67.53
C SER A 145 18.84 -0.07 -66.65
N GLN A 146 17.68 0.11 -67.27
CA GLN A 146 16.40 0.36 -66.59
C GLN A 146 16.05 -0.73 -65.54
N HIS A 147 16.56 -1.94 -65.72
CA HIS A 147 16.33 -3.08 -64.83
C HIS A 147 17.17 -3.03 -63.54
N SER A 148 18.43 -2.55 -63.60
CA SER A 148 19.23 -2.43 -62.38
C SER A 148 18.65 -1.35 -61.46
N LEU A 149 18.12 -0.27 -62.06
CA LEU A 149 17.48 0.80 -61.31
C LEU A 149 16.17 0.34 -60.64
N SER A 150 15.35 -0.45 -61.33
CA SER A 150 14.12 -0.98 -60.71
C SER A 150 14.42 -1.95 -59.57
N LYS A 151 15.47 -2.75 -59.70
CA LYS A 151 15.90 -3.67 -58.65
C LYS A 151 16.45 -2.92 -57.43
N THR A 152 17.35 -1.96 -57.63
CA THR A 152 17.83 -1.12 -56.52
C THR A 152 16.72 -0.32 -55.86
N LEU A 153 15.70 0.11 -56.62
CA LEU A 153 14.56 0.84 -56.05
C LEU A 153 13.68 -0.07 -55.20
N GLN A 154 13.53 -1.34 -55.60
CA GLN A 154 12.83 -2.36 -54.82
C GLN A 154 13.62 -2.73 -53.55
N ASP A 155 14.93 -2.94 -53.67
CA ASP A 155 15.81 -3.22 -52.52
C ASP A 155 15.76 -2.05 -51.51
N ILE A 156 15.77 -0.80 -51.98
CA ILE A 156 15.63 0.39 -51.13
C ILE A 156 14.23 0.48 -50.48
N ASP A 157 13.16 0.08 -51.18
CA ASP A 157 11.80 0.07 -50.62
C ASP A 157 11.67 -1.00 -49.52
N GLU A 158 12.28 -2.18 -49.73
CA GLU A 158 12.34 -3.26 -48.73
C GLU A 158 13.17 -2.83 -47.50
N GLU A 159 14.32 -2.19 -47.71
CA GLU A 159 15.12 -1.59 -46.63
C GLU A 159 14.35 -0.48 -45.89
N PHE A 160 13.55 0.33 -46.60
CA PHE A 160 12.75 1.39 -46.01
C PHE A 160 11.60 0.83 -45.15
N VAL A 161 10.93 -0.23 -45.61
CA VAL A 161 9.91 -0.93 -44.82
C VAL A 161 10.52 -1.51 -43.55
N GLN A 162 11.64 -2.22 -43.66
CA GLN A 162 12.35 -2.77 -42.50
C GLN A 162 12.81 -1.67 -41.53
N ALA A 163 13.35 -0.57 -42.03
CA ALA A 163 13.73 0.58 -41.20
C ALA A 163 12.51 1.23 -40.53
N SER A 164 11.36 1.28 -41.20
CA SER A 164 10.12 1.81 -40.63
C SER A 164 9.54 0.93 -39.53
N GLU A 165 9.58 -0.40 -39.69
CA GLU A 165 9.18 -1.36 -38.65
C GLU A 165 10.14 -1.30 -37.43
N LEU A 166 11.43 -1.11 -37.69
CA LEU A 166 12.42 -0.87 -36.63
C LEU A 166 12.14 0.45 -35.90
N LEU A 167 11.78 1.52 -36.61
CA LEU A 167 11.40 2.78 -35.98
C LEU A 167 10.13 2.67 -35.15
N ILE A 168 9.12 1.95 -35.62
CA ILE A 168 7.86 1.71 -34.88
C ILE A 168 8.14 0.91 -33.61
N SER A 169 8.91 -0.18 -33.70
CA SER A 169 9.28 -0.97 -32.51
C SER A 169 10.14 -0.18 -31.52
N LYS A 170 11.00 0.72 -32.01
CA LYS A 170 11.77 1.64 -31.16
C LYS A 170 10.88 2.69 -30.49
N GLU A 171 9.87 3.20 -31.19
CA GLU A 171 8.89 4.14 -30.62
C GLU A 171 8.08 3.47 -29.51
N GLU A 172 7.62 2.23 -29.74
CA GLU A 172 6.92 1.43 -28.73
C GLU A 172 7.82 1.12 -27.52
N LEU A 173 9.09 0.77 -27.74
CA LEU A 173 10.06 0.59 -26.66
C LEU A 173 10.27 1.88 -25.85
N MET A 174 10.36 3.03 -26.51
CA MET A 174 10.49 4.33 -25.85
C MET A 174 9.24 4.70 -25.05
N TYR A 175 8.05 4.33 -25.54
CA TYR A 175 6.79 4.49 -24.81
C TYR A 175 6.79 3.64 -23.53
N ASN A 176 7.11 2.35 -23.65
CA ASN A 176 7.20 1.43 -22.51
C ASN A 176 8.26 1.86 -21.50
N GLN A 177 9.42 2.35 -21.97
CA GLN A 177 10.46 2.89 -21.10
C GLN A 177 9.98 4.14 -20.36
N ARG A 178 9.21 5.03 -21.00
CA ARG A 178 8.64 6.21 -20.36
C ARG A 178 7.62 5.83 -19.29
N GLU A 179 6.75 4.85 -19.57
CA GLU A 179 5.76 4.33 -18.62
C GLU A 179 6.45 3.71 -17.40
N LEU A 180 7.46 2.86 -17.62
CA LEU A 180 8.26 2.28 -16.54
C LEU A 180 8.98 3.34 -15.72
N HIS A 181 9.52 4.39 -16.35
CA HIS A 181 10.11 5.51 -15.62
C HIS A 181 9.08 6.28 -14.77
N GLN A 182 7.84 6.41 -15.25
CA GLN A 182 6.76 7.04 -14.49
C GLN A 182 6.37 6.19 -13.27
N GLU A 183 6.18 4.88 -13.44
CA GLU A 183 5.91 3.94 -12.34
C GLU A 183 7.05 3.92 -11.30
N LEU A 184 8.30 3.99 -11.76
CA LEU A 184 9.47 4.09 -10.89
C LEU A 184 9.45 5.42 -10.12
N HIS A 185 9.03 6.52 -10.73
CA HIS A 185 8.87 7.81 -10.05
C HIS A 185 7.77 7.76 -8.98
N GLU A 186 6.61 7.21 -9.32
CA GLU A 186 5.48 7.05 -8.40
C GLU A 186 5.85 6.15 -7.21
N SER A 187 6.52 5.02 -7.46
CA SER A 187 7.00 4.13 -6.40
C SER A 187 8.07 4.79 -5.51
N ILE A 188 8.99 5.57 -6.08
CA ILE A 188 9.95 6.39 -5.32
C ILE A 188 9.21 7.40 -4.45
N ASP A 189 8.18 8.07 -4.96
CA ASP A 189 7.45 9.08 -4.21
C ASP A 189 6.63 8.46 -3.08
N HIS A 190 6.02 7.29 -3.30
CA HIS A 190 5.41 6.50 -2.24
C HIS A 190 6.43 6.07 -1.17
N ALA A 191 7.64 5.67 -1.58
CA ALA A 191 8.72 5.34 -0.65
C ALA A 191 9.18 6.57 0.16
N LYS A 192 9.31 7.74 -0.46
CA LYS A 192 9.59 9.01 0.23
C LYS A 192 8.49 9.37 1.23
N GLN A 193 7.22 9.19 0.87
CA GLN A 193 6.10 9.41 1.79
C GLN A 193 6.15 8.46 3.01
N LYS A 194 6.44 7.17 2.79
CA LYS A 194 6.63 6.20 3.88
C LYS A 194 7.81 6.60 4.78
N LEU A 195 8.92 7.03 4.19
CA LEU A 195 10.10 7.51 4.92
C LEU A 195 9.79 8.76 5.74
N ASN A 196 8.99 9.68 5.23
CA ASN A 196 8.53 10.84 6.00
C ASN A 196 7.61 10.45 7.17
N LYS A 197 6.71 9.48 6.98
CA LYS A 197 5.89 8.93 8.08
C LYS A 197 6.77 8.29 9.16
N LEU A 198 7.80 7.54 8.77
CA LEU A 198 8.76 6.96 9.70
C LEU A 198 9.52 8.03 10.49
N LYS A 199 9.99 9.10 9.84
CA LYS A 199 10.61 10.23 10.54
C LYS A 199 9.70 10.89 11.56
N VAL A 200 8.41 11.07 11.24
CA VAL A 200 7.44 11.60 12.21
C VAL A 200 7.29 10.65 13.39
N LYS A 201 7.23 9.33 13.15
CA LYS A 201 7.21 8.32 14.22
C LYS A 201 8.48 8.31 15.07
N GLU A 202 9.63 8.51 14.47
CA GLU A 202 10.90 8.62 15.19
C GLU A 202 10.91 9.85 16.10
N ASN A 203 10.45 11.00 15.61
CA ASN A 203 10.30 12.22 16.42
C ASN A 203 9.28 12.03 17.56
N GLU A 204 8.16 11.33 17.32
CA GLU A 204 7.20 10.97 18.36
C GLU A 204 7.84 10.07 19.42
N LEU A 205 8.64 9.08 19.01
CA LEU A 205 9.37 8.20 19.93
C LEU A 205 10.39 8.96 20.78
N GLU A 206 11.13 9.90 20.18
CA GLU A 206 12.04 10.78 20.93
C GLU A 206 11.29 11.64 21.95
N ARG A 207 10.16 12.23 21.55
CA ARG A 207 9.30 12.99 22.46
C ARG A 207 8.80 12.13 23.62
N LEU A 208 8.32 10.92 23.33
CA LEU A 208 7.85 9.99 24.36
C LEU A 208 8.98 9.54 25.29
N LYS A 209 10.21 9.34 24.79
CA LYS A 209 11.37 9.05 25.63
C LYS A 209 11.68 10.21 26.59
N LEU A 210 11.67 11.45 26.11
CA LEU A 210 11.86 12.64 26.96
C LEU A 210 10.75 12.77 28.01
N GLU A 211 9.51 12.46 27.64
CA GLU A 211 8.37 12.49 28.56
C GLU A 211 8.47 11.40 29.63
N LEU A 212 8.92 10.20 29.25
CA LEU A 212 9.20 9.10 30.18
C LEU A 212 10.36 9.46 31.13
N GLU A 213 11.44 10.05 30.63
CA GLU A 213 12.53 10.55 31.48
C GLU A 213 12.06 11.63 32.45
N LYS A 214 11.20 12.56 32.00
CA LYS A 214 10.60 13.59 32.85
C LYS A 214 9.71 12.96 33.94
N GLN A 215 8.89 11.98 33.59
CA GLN A 215 8.08 11.23 34.56
C GLN A 215 8.96 10.46 35.55
N ARG A 216 10.03 9.80 35.11
CA ARG A 216 11.00 9.15 35.99
C ARG A 216 11.65 10.13 36.97
N GLN A 217 12.02 11.32 36.50
CA GLN A 217 12.54 12.38 37.37
C GLN A 217 11.49 12.90 38.37
N GLN A 218 10.21 12.97 37.97
CA GLN A 218 9.12 13.33 38.88
C GLN A 218 8.89 12.25 39.93
N ILE A 219 8.89 10.97 39.54
CA ILE A 219 8.81 9.83 40.46
C ILE A 219 9.96 9.90 41.47
N HIS A 220 11.21 10.09 41.00
CA HIS A 220 12.36 10.21 41.89
C HIS A 220 12.26 11.43 42.84
N LYS A 221 11.65 12.54 42.40
CA LYS A 221 11.39 13.72 43.27
C LYS A 221 10.30 13.43 44.31
N LEU A 222 9.26 12.70 43.94
CA LEU A 222 8.19 12.28 44.85
C LEU A 222 8.70 11.26 45.86
N GLU A 223 9.49 10.29 45.43
CA GLU A 223 10.15 9.30 46.30
C GLU A 223 11.11 9.96 47.30
N HIS A 224 11.81 11.03 46.91
CA HIS A 224 12.57 11.86 47.84
C HIS A 224 11.70 12.71 48.78
N HIS A 225 10.53 13.20 48.34
CA HIS A 225 9.60 13.91 49.23
C HIS A 225 8.90 12.98 50.25
N ASP A 226 8.64 11.72 49.90
CA ASP A 226 8.07 10.74 50.83
C ASP A 226 9.03 10.36 51.98
N SER A 227 10.35 10.53 51.79
CA SER A 227 11.33 10.31 52.86
C SER A 227 11.39 11.42 53.93
N HIS A 228 10.71 12.57 53.73
CA HIS A 228 10.82 13.73 54.62
C HIS A 228 9.50 14.36 55.09
N SER A 229 8.34 13.73 54.90
CA SER A 229 7.13 14.23 55.56
C SER A 229 6.19 13.13 56.03
N ALA A 230 6.33 12.75 57.30
CA ALA A 230 5.26 12.13 58.06
C ALA A 230 4.31 13.26 58.53
N GLY A 231 3.17 13.41 57.85
CA GLY A 231 2.09 14.32 58.21
C GLY A 231 0.78 13.91 57.52
N PRO A 232 -0.40 14.13 58.11
CA PRO A 232 -1.60 13.36 57.82
C PRO A 232 -2.18 13.73 56.46
N PHE A 233 -2.38 12.72 55.61
CA PHE A 233 -2.97 12.83 54.28
C PHE A 233 -4.41 13.37 54.34
N ALA A 234 -4.62 14.52 53.72
CA ALA A 234 -5.91 14.91 53.17
C ALA A 234 -6.03 14.26 51.78
N SER A 235 -7.10 13.50 51.60
CA SER A 235 -7.46 12.80 50.37
C SER A 235 -7.75 13.76 49.22
N HIS A 236 -6.85 13.81 48.25
CA HIS A 236 -7.17 14.27 46.90
C HIS A 236 -6.93 13.13 45.92
N THR A 237 -8.02 12.67 45.32
CA THR A 237 -8.10 11.68 44.25
C THR A 237 -7.32 12.15 43.02
N PRO A 238 -6.43 11.33 42.42
CA PRO A 238 -5.80 11.64 41.15
C PRO A 238 -6.79 11.47 40.00
N GLN A 239 -6.84 12.43 39.08
CA GLN A 239 -7.51 12.29 37.78
C GLN A 239 -6.75 11.26 36.92
N GLU A 240 -7.44 10.20 36.53
CA GLU A 240 -7.03 9.28 35.46
C GLU A 240 -6.97 10.04 34.12
N GLN A 241 -5.90 9.82 33.36
CA GLN A 241 -5.78 10.26 31.97
C GLN A 241 -6.56 9.28 31.08
N ASP A 242 -7.61 9.80 30.44
CA ASP A 242 -8.42 9.13 29.43
C ASP A 242 -7.57 8.78 28.19
N THR A 243 -7.18 7.51 28.05
CA THR A 243 -7.18 6.88 26.72
C THR A 243 -8.63 6.56 26.42
N GLU A 244 -9.24 7.19 25.40
CA GLU A 244 -10.65 6.94 25.09
C GLU A 244 -10.91 5.43 24.94
N PRO A 245 -11.71 4.83 25.84
CA PRO A 245 -12.09 3.44 25.71
C PRO A 245 -13.00 3.29 24.49
N HIS A 246 -12.83 2.19 23.75
CA HIS A 246 -13.73 1.82 22.65
C HIS A 246 -15.19 2.04 23.04
N TYR A 247 -15.99 2.60 22.13
CA TYR A 247 -17.37 3.01 22.41
C TYR A 247 -18.25 1.88 23.01
N SER A 248 -17.96 0.62 22.66
CA SER A 248 -18.61 -0.57 23.24
C SER A 248 -18.26 -0.81 24.71
N THR A 249 -16.99 -0.63 25.12
CA THR A 249 -16.61 -0.78 26.53
C THR A 249 -17.17 0.37 27.36
N ARG A 250 -17.32 1.57 26.79
CA ARG A 250 -17.96 2.71 27.44
C ARG A 250 -19.43 2.43 27.81
N HIS A 251 -20.19 1.76 26.93
CA HIS A 251 -21.58 1.38 27.22
C HIS A 251 -21.70 0.22 28.20
N LEU A 252 -20.76 -0.73 28.16
CA LEU A 252 -20.67 -1.81 29.15
C LEU A 252 -20.39 -1.25 30.55
N TYR A 253 -19.47 -0.29 30.66
CA TYR A 253 -19.21 0.45 31.91
C TYR A 253 -20.43 1.27 32.36
N GLN A 254 -21.21 1.83 31.44
CA GLN A 254 -22.46 2.51 31.78
C GLN A 254 -23.50 1.54 32.33
N LEU A 255 -23.63 0.35 31.75
CA LEU A 255 -24.50 -0.73 32.24
C LEU A 255 -24.06 -1.25 33.60
N GLU A 256 -22.76 -1.47 33.79
CA GLU A 256 -22.21 -1.90 35.09
C GLU A 256 -22.45 -0.83 36.15
N ARG A 257 -22.26 0.45 35.80
CA ARG A 257 -22.51 1.58 36.72
C ARG A 257 -24.00 1.75 37.02
N LEU A 258 -24.87 1.53 36.05
CA LEU A 258 -26.33 1.60 36.21
C LEU A 258 -26.82 0.40 37.04
N SER A 259 -26.31 -0.79 36.80
CA SER A 259 -26.52 -2.00 37.61
C SER A 259 -26.09 -1.78 39.06
N LYS A 260 -24.86 -1.30 39.31
CA LYS A 260 -24.37 -0.95 40.65
C LYS A 260 -25.25 0.12 41.32
N ARG A 261 -25.74 1.10 40.55
CA ARG A 261 -26.68 2.11 41.05
C ARG A 261 -28.05 1.49 41.39
N GLN A 262 -28.57 0.59 40.57
CA GLN A 262 -29.81 -0.14 40.85
C GLN A 262 -29.67 -1.01 42.10
N GLN A 263 -28.56 -1.72 42.24
CA GLN A 263 -28.21 -2.51 43.43
C GLN A 263 -28.22 -1.63 44.69
N ALA A 264 -27.54 -0.47 44.65
CA ALA A 264 -27.49 0.45 45.78
C ALA A 264 -28.86 1.07 46.12
N ILE A 265 -29.71 1.33 45.12
CA ILE A 265 -31.07 1.83 45.34
C ILE A 265 -31.95 0.72 45.94
N ILE A 266 -31.82 -0.53 45.47
CA ILE A 266 -32.54 -1.68 46.05
C ILE A 266 -32.11 -1.88 47.51
N GLU A 267 -30.81 -1.84 47.81
CA GLU A 267 -30.29 -1.93 49.18
C GLU A 267 -30.78 -0.77 50.05
N HIS A 268 -30.80 0.45 49.54
CA HIS A 268 -31.34 1.61 50.26
C HIS A 268 -32.85 1.50 50.50
N LEU A 269 -33.61 0.98 49.53
CA LEU A 269 -35.04 0.74 49.68
C LEU A 269 -35.33 -0.41 50.67
N GLN A 270 -34.51 -1.46 50.66
CA GLN A 270 -34.59 -2.54 51.65
C GLN A 270 -34.24 -2.03 53.05
N ALA A 271 -33.23 -1.17 53.19
CA ALA A 271 -32.90 -0.53 54.46
C ALA A 271 -34.02 0.40 54.94
N GLN A 272 -34.61 1.21 54.05
CA GLN A 272 -35.73 2.08 54.39
C GLN A 272 -37.00 1.31 54.77
N LEU A 273 -37.30 0.19 54.13
CA LEU A 273 -38.40 -0.70 54.52
C LEU A 273 -38.15 -1.34 55.88
N LYS A 274 -36.89 -1.70 56.17
CA LYS A 274 -36.49 -2.30 57.45
C LYS A 274 -36.51 -1.28 58.59
N ASP A 275 -36.21 -0.02 58.30
CA ASP A 275 -36.27 1.08 59.27
C ASP A 275 -37.71 1.62 59.45
N SER A 276 -38.56 1.58 58.41
CA SER A 276 -39.97 2.02 58.48
C SER A 276 -40.88 1.07 59.28
N GLU A 277 -40.49 -0.20 59.45
CA GLU A 277 -41.12 -1.14 60.41
C GLU A 277 -41.08 -0.62 61.86
N SER A 278 -40.19 0.33 62.18
CA SER A 278 -39.92 0.71 63.56
C SER A 278 -40.62 1.97 64.09
N GLU A 279 -40.94 3.04 63.32
CA GLU A 279 -41.54 4.24 63.96
C GLU A 279 -42.14 5.38 63.07
N LEU A 280 -42.71 5.13 61.89
CA LEU A 280 -43.31 6.22 61.06
C LEU A 280 -44.78 5.98 60.67
N GLY A 281 -45.58 7.06 60.65
CA GLY A 281 -47.01 7.00 60.35
C GLY A 281 -47.33 6.57 58.92
N GLN A 282 -48.42 5.80 58.76
CA GLN A 282 -48.85 5.13 57.50
C GLN A 282 -48.86 6.00 56.23
N GLN A 283 -49.10 7.32 56.34
CA GLN A 283 -49.08 8.23 55.17
C GLN A 283 -47.66 8.52 54.67
N GLN A 284 -46.69 8.66 55.58
CA GLN A 284 -45.30 8.98 55.21
C GLN A 284 -44.59 7.77 54.57
N GLU A 285 -45.00 6.57 54.96
CA GLU A 285 -44.54 5.30 54.37
C GLU A 285 -45.11 5.08 52.95
N GLN A 286 -46.39 5.42 52.72
CA GLN A 286 -47.00 5.35 51.38
C GLN A 286 -46.37 6.34 50.39
N ASP A 287 -46.10 7.58 50.82
CA ASP A 287 -45.43 8.57 49.95
C ASP A 287 -43.98 8.16 49.63
N ALA A 288 -43.25 7.61 50.59
CA ALA A 288 -41.90 7.08 50.37
C ALA A 288 -41.90 5.89 49.39
N GLN A 289 -42.88 4.98 49.51
CA GLN A 289 -43.06 3.85 48.58
C GLN A 289 -43.44 4.31 47.17
N GLN A 290 -44.29 5.33 47.01
CA GLN A 290 -44.60 5.89 45.68
C GLN A 290 -43.40 6.58 45.03
N ILE A 291 -42.61 7.34 45.81
CA ILE A 291 -41.37 7.96 45.30
C ILE A 291 -40.35 6.88 44.91
N ALA A 292 -40.26 5.78 45.68
CA ALA A 292 -39.41 4.65 45.35
C ALA A 292 -39.83 3.94 44.04
N LEU A 293 -41.13 3.65 43.89
CA LEU A 293 -41.68 3.01 42.70
C LEU A 293 -41.49 3.88 41.45
N SER A 294 -41.73 5.19 41.53
CA SER A 294 -41.49 6.09 40.40
C SER A 294 -40.02 6.20 40.01
N ARG A 295 -39.09 6.13 40.98
CA ARG A 295 -37.64 6.07 40.71
C ARG A 295 -37.24 4.74 40.07
N MET A 296 -37.80 3.62 40.52
CA MET A 296 -37.60 2.30 39.91
C MET A 296 -38.14 2.25 38.48
N GLU A 297 -39.33 2.79 38.25
CA GLU A 297 -39.96 2.86 36.93
C GLU A 297 -39.11 3.67 35.95
N ARG A 298 -38.62 4.84 36.39
CA ARG A 298 -37.70 5.66 35.59
C ARG A 298 -36.40 4.93 35.26
N LEU A 299 -35.79 4.25 36.23
CA LEU A 299 -34.57 3.47 35.98
C LEU A 299 -34.82 2.28 35.05
N SER A 300 -36.00 1.67 35.12
CA SER A 300 -36.42 0.60 34.21
C SER A 300 -36.60 1.13 32.78
N GLN A 301 -37.20 2.30 32.61
CA GLN A 301 -37.29 3.00 31.31
C GLN A 301 -35.91 3.37 30.77
N GLU A 302 -35.01 3.87 31.61
CA GLU A 302 -33.62 4.16 31.22
C GLU A 302 -32.88 2.86 30.81
N SER A 303 -33.09 1.73 31.50
CA SER A 303 -32.49 0.45 31.11
C SER A 303 -33.06 -0.13 29.80
N THR A 304 -34.37 -0.01 29.57
CA THR A 304 -34.99 -0.50 28.33
C THR A 304 -34.55 0.32 27.13
N SER A 305 -34.44 1.65 27.28
CA SER A 305 -33.87 2.52 26.24
C SER A 305 -32.43 2.12 25.88
N LEU A 306 -31.59 1.83 26.88
CA LEU A 306 -30.20 1.45 26.64
C LEU A 306 -30.09 0.06 26.00
N ILE A 307 -30.94 -0.89 26.41
CA ILE A 307 -31.04 -2.22 25.76
C ILE A 307 -31.44 -2.06 24.29
N THR A 308 -32.42 -1.21 23.97
CA THR A 308 -32.81 -0.99 22.56
C THR A 308 -31.70 -0.35 21.74
N GLN A 309 -30.92 0.56 22.32
CA GLN A 309 -29.74 1.13 21.64
C GLN A 309 -28.69 0.06 21.36
N LEU A 310 -28.37 -0.80 22.33
CA LEU A 310 -27.44 -1.90 22.14
C LEU A 310 -27.93 -2.93 21.10
N GLN A 311 -29.23 -3.20 21.05
CA GLN A 311 -29.80 -4.06 20.01
C GLN A 311 -29.61 -3.44 18.62
N THR A 312 -29.89 -2.14 18.45
CA THR A 312 -29.66 -1.47 17.17
C THR A 312 -28.18 -1.39 16.80
N GLU A 313 -27.27 -1.23 17.78
CA GLU A 313 -25.82 -1.27 17.54
C GLU A 313 -25.36 -2.67 17.14
N LEU A 314 -25.91 -3.72 17.75
CA LEU A 314 -25.64 -5.11 17.36
C LEU A 314 -26.15 -5.42 15.95
N ASP A 315 -27.36 -4.97 15.61
CA ASP A 315 -27.94 -5.14 14.28
C ASP A 315 -27.10 -4.42 13.21
N ASN A 316 -26.65 -3.19 13.49
CA ASN A 316 -25.75 -2.46 12.59
C ASN A 316 -24.40 -3.18 12.44
N ALA A 317 -23.81 -3.66 13.53
CA ALA A 317 -22.56 -4.41 13.48
C ALA A 317 -22.70 -5.73 12.69
N ASN A 318 -23.85 -6.40 12.78
CA ASN A 318 -24.13 -7.58 11.97
C ASN A 318 -24.21 -7.26 10.48
N VAL A 319 -24.84 -6.14 10.11
CA VAL A 319 -24.86 -5.64 8.73
C VAL A 319 -23.44 -5.36 8.24
N ASP A 320 -22.62 -4.67 9.05
CA ASP A 320 -21.22 -4.40 8.71
C ASP A 320 -20.42 -5.69 8.52
N ILE A 321 -20.61 -6.70 9.38
CA ILE A 321 -19.97 -8.01 9.25
C ILE A 321 -20.38 -8.70 7.95
N ASP A 322 -21.65 -8.64 7.56
CA ASP A 322 -22.12 -9.27 6.34
C ASP A 322 -21.62 -8.55 5.08
N THR A 323 -21.50 -7.22 5.12
CA THR A 323 -20.84 -6.47 4.03
C THR A 323 -19.36 -6.85 3.90
N LEU A 324 -18.63 -6.95 5.00
CA LEU A 324 -17.23 -7.39 5.00
C LEU A 324 -17.06 -8.82 4.47
N LYS A 325 -17.97 -9.75 4.82
CA LYS A 325 -17.94 -11.10 4.26
C LYS A 325 -18.15 -11.09 2.74
N GLN A 326 -19.06 -10.24 2.24
CA GLN A 326 -19.27 -10.10 0.81
C GLN A 326 -18.02 -9.57 0.11
N ASP A 327 -17.41 -8.50 0.64
CA ASP A 327 -16.18 -7.93 0.10
C ASP A 327 -15.01 -8.94 0.07
N ILE A 328 -14.84 -9.72 1.15
CA ILE A 328 -13.84 -10.80 1.21
C ILE A 328 -14.11 -11.83 0.11
N SER A 329 -15.37 -12.24 -0.07
CA SER A 329 -15.73 -13.23 -1.09
C SER A 329 -15.47 -12.73 -2.52
N GLU A 330 -15.68 -11.43 -2.77
CA GLU A 330 -15.39 -10.80 -4.06
C GLU A 330 -13.87 -10.73 -4.31
N GLN A 331 -13.08 -10.36 -3.30
CA GLN A 331 -11.62 -10.36 -3.38
C GLN A 331 -11.04 -11.76 -3.59
N GLU A 332 -11.57 -12.78 -2.91
CA GLU A 332 -11.16 -14.18 -3.13
C GLU A 332 -11.43 -14.64 -4.56
N LEU A 333 -12.53 -14.19 -5.17
CA LEU A 333 -12.87 -14.51 -6.55
C LEU A 333 -11.90 -13.83 -7.54
N GLN A 334 -11.55 -12.57 -7.29
CA GLN A 334 -10.55 -11.84 -8.07
C GLN A 334 -9.16 -12.48 -7.97
N LEU A 335 -8.74 -12.89 -6.77
CA LEU A 335 -7.47 -13.60 -6.56
C LEU A 335 -7.43 -14.92 -7.33
N LYS A 336 -8.50 -15.71 -7.30
CA LYS A 336 -8.60 -16.96 -8.09
C LYS A 336 -8.51 -16.70 -9.59
N ALA A 337 -9.10 -15.60 -10.08
CA ALA A 337 -9.03 -15.22 -11.49
C ALA A 337 -7.60 -14.81 -11.90
N MET A 338 -6.91 -14.04 -11.05
CA MET A 338 -5.50 -13.66 -11.28
C MET A 338 -4.57 -14.88 -11.24
N ASP A 339 -4.72 -15.78 -10.26
CA ASP A 339 -3.97 -17.04 -10.20
C ASP A 339 -4.17 -17.89 -11.46
N ALA A 340 -5.38 -17.94 -12.01
CA ALA A 340 -5.66 -18.66 -13.24
C ALA A 340 -5.00 -18.01 -14.47
N GLN A 341 -4.96 -16.67 -14.54
CA GLN A 341 -4.27 -15.93 -15.61
C GLN A 341 -2.75 -16.12 -15.55
N ILE A 342 -2.16 -16.09 -14.35
CA ILE A 342 -0.73 -16.31 -14.13
C ILE A 342 -0.35 -17.73 -14.58
N LYS A 343 -1.09 -18.75 -14.15
CA LYS A 343 -0.84 -20.15 -14.57
C LYS A 343 -0.97 -20.36 -16.07
N ALA A 344 -1.90 -19.66 -16.72
CA ALA A 344 -2.06 -19.72 -18.17
C ALA A 344 -0.89 -19.04 -18.92
N ALA A 345 -0.33 -17.96 -18.36
CA ALA A 345 0.81 -17.25 -18.95
C ALA A 345 2.15 -17.99 -18.71
N GLU A 346 2.36 -18.53 -17.51
CA GLU A 346 3.60 -19.22 -17.13
C GLU A 346 3.78 -20.56 -17.86
N GLY A 347 2.69 -21.30 -18.09
CA GLY A 347 2.73 -22.57 -18.81
C GLY A 347 3.15 -22.46 -20.28
N GLY A 348 3.08 -21.28 -20.89
CA GLY A 348 3.51 -21.03 -22.27
C GLY A 348 4.93 -20.49 -22.38
N LEU A 349 5.30 -19.55 -21.50
CA LEU A 349 6.51 -18.73 -21.67
C LEU A 349 7.82 -19.51 -21.49
N LEU A 350 7.87 -20.44 -20.53
CA LEU A 350 9.05 -21.28 -20.31
C LEU A 350 9.25 -22.30 -21.45
N GLY A 351 8.15 -22.89 -21.94
CA GLY A 351 8.18 -23.81 -23.08
C GLY A 351 8.58 -23.13 -24.39
N GLU A 352 8.10 -21.92 -24.63
CA GLU A 352 8.52 -21.07 -25.75
C GLU A 352 10.01 -20.70 -25.66
N PHE A 353 10.51 -20.39 -24.46
CA PHE A 353 11.93 -20.07 -24.27
C PHE A 353 12.84 -21.29 -24.49
N GLN A 354 12.46 -22.46 -23.98
CA GLN A 354 13.20 -23.71 -24.18
C GLN A 354 13.22 -24.12 -25.66
N THR A 355 12.09 -24.05 -26.36
CA THR A 355 12.00 -24.36 -27.78
C THR A 355 12.77 -23.37 -28.65
N LEU A 356 12.71 -22.07 -28.35
CA LEU A 356 13.50 -21.05 -29.04
C LEU A 356 15.01 -21.25 -28.83
N THR A 357 15.42 -21.63 -27.62
CA THR A 357 16.84 -21.88 -27.29
C THR A 357 17.35 -23.14 -28.00
N SER A 358 16.57 -24.21 -28.03
CA SER A 358 16.87 -25.42 -28.80
C SER A 358 17.02 -25.11 -30.29
N ASN A 359 16.08 -24.36 -30.88
CA ASN A 359 16.15 -23.99 -32.29
C ASN A 359 17.41 -23.17 -32.61
N LYS A 360 17.77 -22.19 -31.75
CA LYS A 360 19.00 -21.39 -31.93
C LYS A 360 20.25 -22.26 -31.84
N ARG A 361 20.29 -23.21 -30.92
CA ARG A 361 21.39 -24.18 -30.80
C ARG A 361 21.53 -25.02 -32.07
N ASP A 362 20.43 -25.57 -32.58
CA ASP A 362 20.44 -26.40 -33.79
C ASP A 362 20.93 -25.60 -35.01
N THR A 363 20.56 -24.32 -35.12
CA THR A 363 21.06 -23.45 -36.20
C THR A 363 22.55 -23.12 -36.08
N LEU A 364 23.08 -22.96 -34.87
CA LEU A 364 24.51 -22.73 -34.68
C LEU A 364 25.33 -24.00 -34.92
N GLU A 365 24.84 -25.16 -34.48
CA GLU A 365 25.47 -26.46 -34.74
C GLU A 365 25.55 -26.73 -36.25
N ALA A 366 24.49 -26.41 -37.00
CA ALA A 366 24.49 -26.47 -38.46
C ALA A 366 25.50 -25.50 -39.11
N LEU A 367 25.62 -24.26 -38.61
CA LEU A 367 26.62 -23.31 -39.09
C LEU A 367 28.05 -23.77 -38.79
N LEU A 368 28.28 -24.38 -37.62
CA LEU A 368 29.58 -24.90 -37.20
C LEU A 368 30.01 -26.09 -38.05
N ASP A 369 29.07 -26.97 -38.40
CA ASP A 369 29.29 -28.05 -39.37
C ASP A 369 29.59 -27.51 -40.78
N ASP A 370 28.92 -26.44 -41.21
CA ASP A 370 29.21 -25.75 -42.47
C ASP A 370 30.63 -25.16 -42.47
N PHE A 371 31.08 -24.52 -41.38
CA PHE A 371 32.46 -24.03 -41.24
C PHE A 371 33.48 -25.17 -41.25
N ALA A 372 33.19 -26.29 -40.59
CA ALA A 372 34.07 -27.47 -40.60
C ALA A 372 34.18 -28.13 -41.99
N SER A 373 33.17 -27.95 -42.85
CA SER A 373 33.15 -28.48 -44.22
C SER A 373 33.97 -27.64 -45.20
N ILE A 374 34.22 -26.36 -44.89
CA ILE A 374 35.04 -25.45 -45.69
C ILE A 374 36.53 -25.74 -45.43
N LYS A 375 37.10 -26.70 -46.18
CA LYS A 375 38.54 -26.98 -46.13
C LYS A 375 39.38 -25.84 -46.70
N PRO A 376 40.57 -25.55 -46.11
CA PRO A 376 41.42 -24.44 -46.51
C PRO A 376 42.31 -24.83 -47.70
N ASP A 377 41.86 -24.61 -48.94
CA ASP A 377 42.74 -24.75 -50.11
C ASP A 377 43.52 -23.46 -50.42
N ASP A 378 43.11 -22.29 -49.90
CA ASP A 378 43.82 -21.01 -50.08
C ASP A 378 44.23 -20.38 -48.74
N LYS A 379 45.54 -20.35 -48.48
CA LYS A 379 46.14 -19.88 -47.22
C LYS A 379 45.96 -18.38 -46.93
N GLU A 380 45.45 -17.59 -47.88
CA GLU A 380 45.25 -16.14 -47.71
C GLU A 380 43.85 -15.74 -47.23
N GLN A 381 42.86 -16.66 -47.23
CA GLN A 381 41.52 -16.38 -46.71
C GLN A 381 41.28 -16.91 -45.28
N VAL A 382 42.24 -17.62 -44.68
CA VAL A 382 42.04 -18.39 -43.43
C VAL A 382 41.88 -17.51 -42.16
N GLU A 383 42.46 -16.31 -42.14
CA GLU A 383 42.42 -15.42 -40.97
C GLU A 383 40.99 -14.94 -40.59
N PRO A 384 40.17 -14.39 -41.50
CA PRO A 384 38.81 -13.96 -41.15
C PRO A 384 37.88 -15.14 -40.80
N PHE A 385 38.03 -16.29 -41.44
CA PHE A 385 37.23 -17.48 -41.12
C PHE A 385 37.56 -18.06 -39.74
N SER A 386 38.82 -18.02 -39.30
CA SER A 386 39.19 -18.50 -37.96
C SER A 386 38.65 -17.59 -36.84
N HIS A 387 38.49 -16.29 -37.10
CA HIS A 387 37.89 -15.36 -36.15
C HIS A 387 36.39 -15.61 -36.01
N GLN A 388 35.70 -15.84 -37.13
CA GLN A 388 34.28 -16.20 -37.15
C GLN A 388 34.02 -17.57 -36.49
N GLU A 389 34.87 -18.58 -36.74
CA GLU A 389 34.76 -19.89 -36.08
C GLU A 389 34.90 -19.77 -34.56
N LYS A 390 35.85 -18.95 -34.07
CA LYS A 390 36.00 -18.67 -32.63
C LYS A 390 34.81 -17.92 -32.03
N GLU A 391 34.25 -16.96 -32.76
CA GLU A 391 33.04 -16.24 -32.33
C GLU A 391 31.83 -17.18 -32.25
N VAL A 392 31.65 -18.06 -33.23
CA VAL A 392 30.57 -19.06 -33.26
C VAL A 392 30.72 -20.06 -32.11
N LEU A 393 31.93 -20.53 -31.82
CA LEU A 393 32.21 -21.39 -30.65
C LEU A 393 31.92 -20.67 -29.32
N ASN A 394 32.27 -19.38 -29.22
CA ASN A 394 31.96 -18.58 -28.03
C ASN A 394 30.45 -18.37 -27.86
N LEU A 395 29.71 -18.14 -28.96
CA LEU A 395 28.25 -18.05 -28.95
C LEU A 395 27.59 -19.39 -28.56
N GLU A 396 28.12 -20.51 -29.04
CA GLU A 396 27.67 -21.85 -28.65
C GLU A 396 27.90 -22.09 -27.14
N GLN A 397 29.05 -21.67 -26.61
CA GLN A 397 29.34 -21.76 -25.19
C GLN A 397 28.37 -20.90 -24.36
N ILE A 398 28.16 -19.64 -24.73
CA ILE A 398 27.22 -18.74 -24.03
C ILE A 398 25.79 -19.29 -24.11
N LEU A 399 25.38 -19.89 -25.23
CA LEU A 399 24.07 -20.52 -25.35
C LEU A 399 23.92 -21.73 -24.43
N LYS A 400 24.95 -22.60 -24.33
CA LYS A 400 24.98 -23.70 -23.37
C LYS A 400 24.89 -23.19 -21.92
N GLU A 401 25.62 -22.13 -21.59
CA GLU A 401 25.55 -21.49 -20.26
C GLU A 401 24.17 -20.86 -19.99
N SER A 402 23.51 -20.32 -21.01
CA SER A 402 22.14 -19.80 -20.89
C SER A 402 21.11 -20.92 -20.72
N GLU A 403 21.29 -22.05 -21.41
CA GLU A 403 20.42 -23.23 -21.29
C GLU A 403 20.53 -23.85 -19.89
N THR A 404 21.75 -24.00 -19.37
CA THR A 404 21.96 -24.50 -18.00
C THR A 404 21.38 -23.55 -16.96
N CYS A 405 21.47 -22.24 -17.16
CA CYS A 405 20.83 -21.25 -16.29
C CYS A 405 19.30 -21.37 -16.31
N VAL A 406 18.69 -21.51 -17.49
CA VAL A 406 17.22 -21.70 -17.61
C VAL A 406 16.77 -23.02 -16.99
N GLN A 407 17.54 -24.10 -17.15
CA GLN A 407 17.25 -25.39 -16.50
C GLN A 407 17.35 -25.30 -14.97
N LEU A 408 18.37 -24.62 -14.44
CA LEU A 408 18.50 -24.38 -13.01
C LEU A 408 17.34 -23.53 -12.47
N LEU A 409 16.95 -22.47 -13.18
CA LEU A 409 15.80 -21.64 -12.82
C LEU A 409 14.49 -22.44 -12.85
N ALA A 410 14.29 -23.31 -13.84
CA ALA A 410 13.13 -24.19 -13.91
C ALA A 410 13.09 -25.17 -12.72
N GLN A 411 14.25 -25.73 -12.35
CA GLN A 411 14.37 -26.62 -11.19
C GLN A 411 14.13 -25.87 -9.86
N GLU A 412 14.67 -24.65 -9.72
CA GLU A 412 14.42 -23.80 -8.54
C GLU A 412 12.93 -23.45 -8.44
N LEU A 413 12.28 -23.13 -9.56
CA LEU A 413 10.85 -22.83 -9.62
C LEU A 413 10.00 -24.06 -9.24
N GLU A 414 10.31 -25.24 -9.78
CA GLU A 414 9.64 -26.50 -9.40
C GLU A 414 9.80 -26.78 -7.89
N SER A 415 11.00 -26.54 -7.34
CA SER A 415 11.25 -26.70 -5.91
C SER A 415 10.45 -25.70 -5.05
N ALA A 416 10.36 -24.45 -5.50
CA ALA A 416 9.60 -23.40 -4.83
C ALA A 416 8.09 -23.67 -4.89
N GLU A 417 7.57 -24.18 -6.01
CA GLU A 417 6.18 -24.61 -6.16
C GLU A 417 5.86 -25.79 -5.23
N ALA A 418 6.76 -26.78 -5.13
CA ALA A 418 6.59 -27.90 -4.22
C ALA A 418 6.56 -27.43 -2.76
N GLU A 419 7.43 -26.49 -2.36
CA GLU A 419 7.43 -25.90 -1.03
C GLU A 419 6.14 -25.11 -0.77
N ASN A 420 5.69 -24.29 -1.71
CA ASN A 420 4.46 -23.50 -1.59
C ASN A 420 3.22 -24.41 -1.47
N ASN A 421 3.14 -25.48 -2.26
CA ASN A 421 2.07 -26.48 -2.15
C ASN A 421 2.09 -27.17 -0.77
N SER A 422 3.27 -27.45 -0.22
CA SER A 422 3.40 -28.02 1.13
C SER A 422 2.93 -27.04 2.22
N LEU A 423 3.27 -25.75 2.10
CA LEU A 423 2.84 -24.70 3.02
C LEU A 423 1.33 -24.48 2.94
N ARG A 424 0.76 -24.47 1.72
CA ARG A 424 -0.70 -24.41 1.52
C ARG A 424 -1.40 -25.58 2.20
N ALA A 425 -0.87 -26.80 2.07
CA ALA A 425 -1.43 -27.98 2.73
C ALA A 425 -1.35 -27.87 4.27
N GLN A 426 -0.25 -27.36 4.82
CA GLN A 426 -0.10 -27.11 6.26
C GLN A 426 -1.10 -26.05 6.75
N ILE A 427 -1.25 -24.94 6.04
CA ILE A 427 -2.22 -23.89 6.34
C ILE A 427 -3.65 -24.44 6.33
N GLU A 428 -3.99 -25.26 5.33
CA GLU A 428 -5.33 -25.86 5.24
C GLU A 428 -5.58 -26.84 6.40
N GLN A 429 -4.55 -27.57 6.84
CA GLN A 429 -4.63 -28.46 8.01
C GLN A 429 -4.79 -27.68 9.32
N GLU A 430 -4.07 -26.57 9.49
CA GLU A 430 -4.22 -25.68 10.65
C GLU A 430 -5.59 -24.99 10.69
N LEU A 431 -6.11 -24.56 9.54
CA LEU A 431 -7.45 -23.99 9.41
C LEU A 431 -8.54 -25.01 9.76
N LYS A 432 -8.42 -26.25 9.30
CA LYS A 432 -9.33 -27.35 9.68
C LYS A 432 -9.25 -27.66 11.18
N GLY A 433 -8.06 -27.55 11.78
CA GLY A 433 -7.87 -27.69 13.23
C GLY A 433 -8.55 -26.57 14.04
N LYS A 434 -8.35 -25.32 13.65
CA LYS A 434 -8.93 -24.13 14.31
C LYS A 434 -10.46 -24.07 14.15
N GLY A 435 -10.98 -24.37 12.96
CA GLY A 435 -12.42 -24.41 12.71
C GLY A 435 -13.15 -25.46 13.56
N ARG A 436 -12.50 -26.58 13.88
CA ARG A 436 -13.07 -27.62 14.74
C ARG A 436 -13.10 -27.22 16.22
N ALA A 437 -12.06 -26.54 16.70
CA ALA A 437 -12.02 -25.98 18.06
C ALA A 437 -13.09 -24.89 18.25
N GLN A 438 -13.22 -23.98 17.27
CA GLN A 438 -14.21 -22.90 17.31
C GLN A 438 -15.66 -23.44 17.22
N ALA A 439 -15.88 -24.52 16.47
CA ALA A 439 -17.18 -25.19 16.44
C ALA A 439 -17.52 -25.89 17.77
N GLN A 440 -16.53 -26.43 18.48
CA GLN A 440 -16.72 -26.98 19.84
C GLN A 440 -17.03 -25.87 20.85
N GLU A 441 -16.28 -24.77 20.85
CA GLU A 441 -16.53 -23.62 21.72
C GLU A 441 -17.92 -23.00 21.48
N MET A 442 -18.36 -22.89 20.23
CA MET A 442 -19.71 -22.43 19.90
C MET A 442 -20.80 -23.41 20.37
N GLY A 443 -20.52 -24.71 20.35
CA GLY A 443 -21.41 -25.73 20.90
C GLY A 443 -21.55 -25.62 22.42
N GLU A 444 -20.42 -25.46 23.14
CA GLU A 444 -20.40 -25.25 24.59
C GLU A 444 -21.08 -23.93 24.98
N LEU A 445 -20.86 -22.87 24.22
CA LEU A 445 -21.49 -21.57 24.46
C LEU A 445 -23.01 -21.59 24.23
N ASN A 446 -23.48 -22.39 23.26
CA ASN A 446 -24.91 -22.61 23.06
C ASN A 446 -25.53 -23.43 24.20
N ALA A 447 -24.84 -24.46 24.71
CA ALA A 447 -25.30 -25.22 25.87
C ALA A 447 -25.40 -24.33 27.13
N LEU A 448 -24.41 -23.46 27.36
CA LEU A 448 -24.43 -22.48 28.46
C LEU A 448 -25.53 -21.40 28.29
N ARG A 449 -25.91 -21.07 27.05
CA ARG A 449 -27.05 -20.18 26.78
C ARG A 449 -28.39 -20.85 27.08
N GLU A 450 -28.53 -22.12 26.74
CA GLU A 450 -29.73 -22.91 27.05
C GLU A 450 -29.89 -23.07 28.57
N GLU A 451 -28.82 -23.41 29.30
CA GLU A 451 -28.82 -23.47 30.76
C GLU A 451 -29.16 -22.12 31.41
N ASN A 452 -28.63 -21.01 30.88
CA ASN A 452 -29.02 -19.68 31.36
C ASN A 452 -30.49 -19.34 31.08
N GLN A 453 -31.05 -19.77 29.94
CA GLN A 453 -32.47 -19.58 29.67
C GLN A 453 -33.32 -20.36 30.67
N ASP A 454 -32.96 -21.61 30.97
CA ASP A 454 -33.64 -22.43 31.96
C ASP A 454 -33.57 -21.80 33.35
N LEU A 455 -32.39 -21.34 33.80
CA LEU A 455 -32.22 -20.64 35.07
C LEU A 455 -33.06 -19.35 35.13
N VAL A 456 -33.14 -18.59 34.03
CA VAL A 456 -33.99 -17.38 33.97
C VAL A 456 -35.47 -17.74 34.09
N THR A 457 -35.91 -18.85 33.47
CA THR A 457 -37.29 -19.32 33.66
C THR A 457 -37.56 -19.77 35.08
N GLU A 458 -36.63 -20.47 35.72
CA GLU A 458 -36.74 -20.88 37.13
C GLU A 458 -36.78 -19.67 38.08
N VAL A 459 -35.93 -18.66 37.85
CA VAL A 459 -35.96 -17.41 38.61
C VAL A 459 -37.27 -16.65 38.41
N ARG A 460 -37.81 -16.66 37.19
CA ARG A 460 -39.11 -16.07 36.90
C ARG A 460 -40.24 -16.80 37.64
N ASP A 461 -40.24 -18.13 37.62
CA ASP A 461 -41.23 -18.93 38.32
C ASP A 461 -41.14 -18.75 39.84
N LEU A 462 -39.92 -18.69 40.40
CA LEU A 462 -39.70 -18.38 41.81
C LEU A 462 -40.17 -16.97 42.16
N LYS A 463 -39.92 -15.98 41.29
CA LYS A 463 -40.43 -14.61 41.47
C LYS A 463 -41.95 -14.60 41.47
N ASP A 464 -42.59 -15.29 40.53
CA ASP A 464 -44.05 -15.37 40.45
C ASP A 464 -44.62 -16.12 41.66
N GLN A 465 -43.96 -17.16 42.17
CA GLN A 465 -44.31 -17.81 43.43
C GLN A 465 -44.20 -16.87 44.63
N ILE A 466 -43.12 -16.07 44.73
CA ILE A 466 -42.95 -15.09 45.82
C ILE A 466 -44.01 -13.99 45.71
N VAL A 467 -44.25 -13.45 44.52
CA VAL A 467 -45.28 -12.44 44.29
C VAL A 467 -46.66 -12.99 44.63
N ASN A 468 -46.95 -14.24 44.29
CA ASN A 468 -48.19 -14.90 44.66
C ASN A 468 -48.26 -15.15 46.18
N GLN A 469 -47.19 -15.56 46.85
CA GLN A 469 -47.16 -15.69 48.32
C GLN A 469 -47.32 -14.35 49.05
N VAL A 470 -46.79 -13.27 48.49
CA VAL A 470 -46.92 -11.91 49.04
C VAL A 470 -48.31 -11.33 48.75
N SER A 471 -48.92 -11.66 47.62
CA SER A 471 -50.23 -11.13 47.22
C SER A 471 -51.43 -11.96 47.70
N GLU A 472 -51.24 -13.27 47.89
CA GLU A 472 -52.25 -14.20 48.40
C GLU A 472 -52.13 -14.40 49.92
N SER A 473 -53.19 -13.94 50.58
CA SER A 473 -53.79 -14.54 51.77
C SER A 473 -53.39 -14.01 53.15
N ASN A 474 -52.15 -14.06 53.64
CA ASN A 474 -51.96 -13.87 55.09
C ASN A 474 -52.30 -12.46 55.61
N GLU A 475 -51.85 -11.39 54.95
CA GLU A 475 -52.10 -10.04 55.46
C GLU A 475 -53.55 -9.58 55.23
N LYS A 476 -54.12 -9.87 54.05
CA LYS A 476 -55.52 -9.51 53.74
C LYS A 476 -56.51 -10.32 54.58
N THR A 477 -56.24 -11.59 54.87
CA THR A 477 -57.08 -12.40 55.76
C THR A 477 -56.97 -11.91 57.21
N LEU A 478 -55.76 -11.62 57.71
CA LEU A 478 -55.58 -11.03 59.04
C LEU A 478 -56.30 -9.69 59.18
N ARG A 479 -56.21 -8.80 58.18
CA ARG A 479 -56.93 -7.50 58.20
C ARG A 479 -58.44 -7.69 58.25
N ASN A 480 -58.98 -8.64 57.49
CA ASN A 480 -60.41 -8.94 57.50
C ASN A 480 -60.87 -9.58 58.82
N GLU A 481 -60.09 -10.50 59.39
CA GLU A 481 -60.35 -11.09 60.70
C GLU A 481 -60.26 -10.06 61.83
N TYR A 482 -59.25 -9.20 61.79
CA TYR A 482 -59.09 -8.09 62.72
C TYR A 482 -60.29 -7.14 62.67
N ASN A 483 -60.70 -6.71 61.47
CA ASN A 483 -61.87 -5.83 61.30
C ASN A 483 -63.16 -6.50 61.81
N LYS A 484 -63.34 -7.81 61.54
CA LYS A 484 -64.47 -8.58 62.05
C LYS A 484 -64.46 -8.65 63.58
N LYS A 485 -63.30 -8.89 64.19
CA LYS A 485 -63.13 -8.94 65.65
C LYS A 485 -63.32 -7.57 66.31
N SER A 486 -62.88 -6.50 65.66
CA SER A 486 -63.13 -5.12 66.09
C SER A 486 -64.63 -4.82 66.12
N LEU A 487 -65.37 -5.17 65.07
CA LEU A 487 -66.82 -4.99 65.03
C LEU A 487 -67.56 -5.85 66.06
N GLU A 488 -67.08 -7.06 66.35
CA GLU A 488 -67.60 -7.90 67.44
C GLU A 488 -67.38 -7.25 68.81
N LEU A 489 -66.21 -6.63 69.04
CA LEU A 489 -65.91 -5.89 70.26
C LEU A 489 -66.82 -4.67 70.43
N ASP A 490 -67.02 -3.87 69.39
CA ASP A 490 -67.91 -2.70 69.44
C ASP A 490 -69.36 -3.12 69.74
N ARG A 491 -69.83 -4.22 69.14
CA ARG A 491 -71.14 -4.79 69.43
C ARG A 491 -71.27 -5.27 70.87
N LEU A 492 -70.22 -5.91 71.40
CA LEU A 492 -70.17 -6.34 72.80
C LEU A 492 -70.16 -5.14 73.76
N GLN A 493 -69.43 -4.08 73.45
CA GLN A 493 -69.42 -2.84 74.23
C GLN A 493 -70.81 -2.17 74.24
N LEU A 494 -71.48 -2.10 73.09
CA LEU A 494 -72.86 -1.61 72.98
C LEU A 494 -73.82 -2.47 73.81
N ALA A 495 -73.78 -3.79 73.65
CA ALA A 495 -74.61 -4.72 74.42
C ALA A 495 -74.35 -4.61 75.92
N TYR A 496 -73.10 -4.44 76.33
CA TYR A 496 -72.70 -4.23 77.72
C TYR A 496 -73.23 -2.90 78.25
N SER A 497 -73.11 -1.81 77.50
CA SER A 497 -73.65 -0.49 77.87
C SER A 497 -75.19 -0.50 78.00
N ASP A 498 -75.89 -1.24 77.13
CA ASP A 498 -77.33 -1.44 77.22
C ASP A 498 -77.73 -2.26 78.45
N LEU A 499 -76.91 -3.26 78.81
CA LEU A 499 -77.10 -4.08 80.01
C LEU A 499 -76.86 -3.25 81.28
N GLU A 500 -75.80 -2.45 81.32
CA GLU A 500 -75.52 -1.49 82.40
C GLU A 500 -76.65 -0.47 82.53
N ARG A 501 -77.16 0.06 81.41
CA ARG A 501 -78.29 0.99 81.41
C ARG A 501 -79.57 0.35 81.94
N LYS A 502 -79.85 -0.91 81.58
CA LYS A 502 -80.98 -1.68 82.14
C LYS A 502 -80.79 -1.95 83.63
N TYR A 503 -79.59 -2.35 84.05
CA TYR A 503 -79.28 -2.63 85.45
C TYR A 503 -79.42 -1.38 86.32
N LEU A 504 -78.86 -0.24 85.90
CA LEU A 504 -79.03 1.06 86.55
C LEU A 504 -80.49 1.52 86.56
N GLY A 505 -81.26 1.22 85.50
CA GLY A 505 -82.69 1.50 85.43
C GLY A 505 -83.53 0.68 86.42
N THR A 506 -83.09 -0.52 86.80
CA THR A 506 -83.76 -1.38 87.80
C THR A 506 -83.36 -1.07 89.25
N LEU A 507 -82.31 -0.28 89.47
CA LEU A 507 -81.90 0.18 90.81
C LEU A 507 -82.58 1.48 91.26
N ARG A 508 -83.52 2.00 90.46
CA ARG A 508 -84.37 3.16 90.76
C ARG A 508 -85.79 2.69 91.02
#